data_AF-A3DEK6-F1
#
_entry.id   AF-A3DEK6-F1
#
_cell.length_a   1.000
_cell.length_b   1.000
_cell.length_c   1.000
_cell.angle_alpha   90.00
_cell.angle_beta   90.00
_cell.angle_gamma   90.00
#
_symmetry.space_group_name_H-M   'P 1'
#
loop_
_entity.id
_entity.type
_entity.pdbx_description
1 polymer ?
#
loop_
_entity_poly.entity_id
_entity_poly.type
_entity_poly.pdbx_seq_one_letter_code
_entity_poly.pdbx_strand_id
1 'polypeptide(L)'
;MEEFVKTGKTVCILINKQGRIYYSNIGKDVAEKCLEDIHIFDHLPADGTVSYNVGYYTVTADTVDLDEAHYYLILIQPQGNLYKYAYRDSFTGLYNRNYWEQLISGKMHRPIPKRFTLIVIDVDNLKSLNDNRGHLAGDKAIRIVGKSIRESIRKQDIAVRYGGDEFFILLANTKKAIVEKVINRVKENIRKRGKEENIHIEISVGMACSNSINKLEKVITMADYNMYKEKREKKVQVKHIGDELKDIKQKIESVREKLNSKVLDERNMSINKELLELSIKMDKLIFEYINEFKEKHSK
;
A
#
# COMPACT_ATOMS: atom_id res chain seq x y z
N MET A 1 3.89 -20.92 15.54
CA MET A 1 2.67 -20.51 16.30
C MET A 1 1.36 -20.56 15.47
N GLU A 2 1.30 -21.40 14.45
CA GLU A 2 0.08 -21.66 13.65
C GLU A 2 -0.63 -22.84 14.34
N GLU A 3 -1.75 -22.77 15.06
CA GLU A 3 -3.01 -22.00 14.98
C GLU A 3 -3.31 -21.35 16.37
N PHE A 4 -2.39 -20.50 16.86
CA PHE A 4 -2.07 -20.17 18.28
C PHE A 4 -1.67 -21.41 19.11
N VAL A 5 -1.19 -22.45 18.44
CA VAL A 5 -1.13 -23.83 18.93
C VAL A 5 -2.52 -24.39 19.18
N LYS A 6 -3.32 -24.50 18.10
CA LYS A 6 -4.71 -25.00 18.03
C LYS A 6 -5.49 -24.87 19.35
N THR A 7 -5.80 -23.60 19.68
CA THR A 7 -6.85 -23.12 20.62
C THR A 7 -6.55 -22.86 22.10
N GLY A 8 -5.36 -23.14 22.64
CA GLY A 8 -5.00 -22.79 24.03
C GLY A 8 -4.30 -21.43 24.16
N LYS A 9 -5.03 -20.36 24.49
CA LYS A 9 -4.66 -18.91 24.46
C LYS A 9 -3.35 -18.46 25.14
N THR A 10 -2.59 -19.34 25.78
CA THR A 10 -1.23 -19.09 26.30
C THR A 10 -0.42 -20.39 26.22
N VAL A 11 0.77 -20.35 25.62
CA VAL A 11 1.70 -21.48 25.64
C VAL A 11 2.49 -21.42 26.95
N CYS A 12 2.66 -22.56 27.59
CA CYS A 12 3.38 -22.73 28.85
C CYS A 12 4.37 -23.88 28.70
N ILE A 13 5.64 -23.60 28.97
CA ILE A 13 6.75 -24.56 28.88
C ILE A 13 7.56 -24.44 30.17
N LEU A 14 7.82 -25.56 30.84
CA LEU A 14 8.71 -25.64 31.98
C LEU A 14 10.01 -26.32 31.54
N ILE A 15 11.14 -25.65 31.75
CA ILE A 15 12.47 -26.21 31.45
C ILE A 15 13.34 -26.23 32.70
N ASN A 16 14.30 -27.14 32.76
CA ASN A 16 15.32 -27.15 33.82
C ASN A 16 16.53 -26.26 33.48
N LYS A 17 17.49 -26.16 34.41
CA LYS A 17 18.75 -25.40 34.20
C LYS A 17 19.58 -25.85 32.99
N GLN A 18 19.42 -27.08 32.53
CA GLN A 18 20.10 -27.62 31.34
C GLN A 18 19.28 -27.45 30.05
N GLY A 19 18.15 -26.74 30.11
CA GLY A 19 17.29 -26.48 28.95
C GLY A 19 16.41 -27.65 28.52
N ARG A 20 16.31 -28.71 29.33
CA ARG A 20 15.42 -29.85 29.02
C ARG A 20 13.98 -29.49 29.41
N ILE A 21 13.07 -29.74 28.48
CA ILE A 21 11.63 -29.57 28.68
C ILE A 21 11.11 -30.63 29.65
N TYR A 22 10.63 -30.18 30.81
CA TYR A 22 9.98 -30.99 31.82
C TYR A 22 8.47 -31.05 31.61
N TYR A 23 7.88 -29.92 31.20
CA TYR A 23 6.46 -29.84 30.88
C TYR A 23 6.24 -28.91 29.69
N SER A 24 5.24 -29.22 28.88
CA SER A 24 4.69 -28.29 27.90
C SER A 24 3.22 -28.58 27.70
N ASN A 25 2.41 -27.52 27.62
CA ASN A 25 1.00 -27.65 27.22
C ASN A 25 0.83 -27.79 25.70
N ILE A 26 1.94 -27.88 24.96
CA ILE A 26 2.00 -28.13 23.53
C ILE A 26 2.91 -29.35 23.28
N GLY A 27 2.83 -29.96 22.09
CA GLY A 27 3.68 -31.11 21.76
C GLY A 27 5.17 -30.78 21.90
N LYS A 28 5.96 -31.72 22.45
CA LYS A 28 7.38 -31.51 22.78
C LYS A 28 8.22 -31.00 21.61
N ASP A 29 8.07 -31.59 20.43
CA ASP A 29 8.81 -31.17 19.22
C ASP A 29 8.44 -29.72 18.79
N VAL A 30 7.20 -29.31 19.04
CA VAL A 30 6.72 -27.94 18.77
C VAL A 30 7.27 -26.98 19.81
N ALA A 31 7.35 -27.41 21.07
CA ALA A 31 7.93 -26.64 22.15
C ALA A 31 9.42 -26.37 21.92
N GLU A 32 10.22 -27.38 21.57
CA GLU A 32 11.65 -27.22 21.27
C GLU A 32 11.87 -26.18 20.17
N LYS A 33 11.15 -26.31 19.05
CA LYS A 33 11.20 -25.33 17.96
C LYS A 33 10.76 -23.92 18.40
N CYS A 34 9.74 -23.82 19.25
CA CYS A 34 9.31 -22.54 19.78
C CYS A 34 10.37 -21.87 20.66
N LEU A 35 11.09 -22.63 21.49
CA LEU A 35 12.16 -22.10 22.34
C LEU A 35 13.35 -21.60 21.52
N GLU A 36 13.68 -22.28 20.43
CA GLU A 36 14.68 -21.83 19.45
C GLU A 36 14.24 -20.53 18.75
N ASP A 37 13.01 -20.50 18.21
CA ASP A 37 12.48 -19.34 17.48
C ASP A 37 12.41 -18.05 18.33
N ILE A 38 12.23 -18.17 19.64
CA ILE A 38 12.16 -17.04 20.58
C ILE A 38 13.48 -16.72 21.29
N HIS A 39 14.55 -17.46 20.98
CA HIS A 39 15.87 -17.30 21.59
C HIS A 39 15.83 -17.24 23.13
N ILE A 40 15.11 -18.18 23.76
CA ILE A 40 14.84 -18.11 25.21
C ILE A 40 16.11 -18.16 26.06
N PHE A 41 17.12 -18.91 25.62
CA PHE A 41 18.34 -19.16 26.40
C PHE A 41 19.20 -17.91 26.58
N ASP A 42 19.03 -16.91 25.72
CA ASP A 42 19.69 -15.61 25.84
C ASP A 42 19.01 -14.70 26.89
N HIS A 43 17.82 -15.10 27.36
CA HIS A 43 16.92 -14.27 28.18
C HIS A 43 16.48 -14.97 29.48
N LEU A 44 17.16 -16.05 29.89
CA LEU A 44 16.84 -16.73 31.14
C LEU A 44 17.21 -15.87 32.35
N PRO A 45 16.27 -15.64 33.30
CA PRO A 45 16.55 -14.83 34.48
C PRO A 45 17.54 -15.53 35.40
N ALA A 46 18.44 -14.75 36.02
CA ALA A 46 19.26 -15.23 37.14
C ALA A 46 18.46 -15.27 38.46
N ASP A 47 17.52 -14.33 38.62
CA ASP A 47 16.55 -14.22 39.71
C ASP A 47 15.34 -13.40 39.21
N GLY A 48 14.13 -13.76 39.64
CA GLY A 48 12.87 -13.10 39.28
C GLY A 48 12.38 -13.34 37.85
N THR A 49 11.59 -12.39 37.33
CA THR A 49 10.87 -12.52 36.07
C THR A 49 11.47 -11.63 34.96
N VAL A 50 11.70 -12.20 33.78
CA VAL A 50 12.08 -11.47 32.55
C VAL A 50 10.95 -11.56 31.54
N SER A 51 10.50 -10.41 31.02
CA SER A 51 9.54 -10.35 29.91
C SER A 51 10.09 -9.58 28.72
N TYR A 52 9.87 -10.11 27.53
CA TYR A 52 10.25 -9.50 26.27
C TYR A 52 9.28 -9.85 25.15
N ASN A 53 9.36 -9.13 24.04
CA ASN A 53 8.42 -9.26 22.94
C ASN A 53 9.08 -9.90 21.71
N VAL A 54 8.48 -10.98 21.20
CA VAL A 54 8.91 -11.65 19.97
C VAL A 54 7.77 -11.63 18.96
N GLY A 55 7.87 -10.76 17.95
CA GLY A 55 6.82 -10.56 16.96
C GLY A 55 5.49 -10.12 17.58
N TYR A 56 4.46 -10.97 17.45
CA TYR A 56 3.10 -10.74 17.98
C TYR A 56 2.90 -11.30 19.39
N TYR A 57 3.96 -11.74 20.06
CA TYR A 57 3.87 -12.46 21.31
C TYR A 57 4.70 -11.79 22.40
N THR A 58 4.20 -11.85 23.63
CA THR A 58 4.98 -11.53 24.83
C THR A 58 5.45 -12.86 25.42
N VAL A 59 6.75 -12.95 25.61
CA VAL A 59 7.42 -14.07 26.26
C VAL A 59 7.76 -13.62 27.67
N THR A 60 7.39 -14.42 28.66
CA THR A 60 7.73 -14.22 30.07
C THR A 60 8.44 -15.47 30.56
N ALA A 61 9.65 -15.30 31.09
CA ALA A 61 10.43 -16.34 31.73
C ALA A 61 10.53 -16.02 33.23
N ASP A 62 10.19 -16.96 34.08
CA ASP A 62 10.21 -16.81 35.53
C ASP A 62 10.89 -18.01 36.19
N THR A 63 11.55 -17.80 37.32
CA THR A 63 12.16 -18.89 38.09
C THR A 63 11.12 -19.53 39.02
N VAL A 64 11.04 -20.86 39.02
CA VAL A 64 10.14 -21.62 39.89
C VAL A 64 10.91 -22.74 40.57
N ASP A 65 10.80 -22.81 41.89
CA ASP A 65 11.40 -23.86 42.70
C ASP A 65 10.35 -24.93 43.03
N LEU A 66 10.62 -26.16 42.61
CA LEU A 66 9.76 -27.33 42.83
C LEU A 66 10.61 -28.44 43.43
N ASP A 67 10.22 -28.96 44.61
CA ASP A 67 10.87 -30.09 45.29
C ASP A 67 12.41 -29.96 45.35
N GLU A 68 12.91 -28.82 45.81
CA GLU A 68 14.35 -28.49 45.94
C GLU A 68 15.12 -28.35 44.61
N ALA A 69 14.42 -28.35 43.47
CA ALA A 69 15.01 -28.14 42.15
C ALA A 69 14.51 -26.84 41.48
N HIS A 70 15.43 -26.16 40.80
CA HIS A 70 15.19 -24.90 40.11
C HIS A 70 14.77 -25.11 38.65
N TYR A 71 13.64 -24.52 38.27
CA TYR A 71 13.09 -24.56 36.92
C TYR A 71 12.83 -23.15 36.37
N TYR A 72 12.67 -23.06 35.05
CA TYR A 72 12.21 -21.86 34.37
C TYR A 72 10.83 -22.11 33.77
N LEU A 73 9.86 -21.30 34.17
CA LEU A 73 8.52 -21.24 33.62
C LEU A 73 8.48 -20.22 32.49
N ILE A 74 8.16 -20.68 31.28
CA ILE A 74 8.12 -19.87 30.08
C ILE A 74 6.68 -19.77 29.61
N LEU A 75 6.14 -18.55 29.62
CA LEU A 75 4.80 -18.22 29.14
C LEU A 75 4.90 -17.44 27.84
N ILE A 76 4.21 -17.88 26.79
CA ILE A 76 4.13 -17.20 25.51
C ILE A 76 2.66 -16.83 25.26
N GLN A 77 2.40 -15.53 25.24
CA GLN A 77 1.05 -14.98 25.13
C GLN A 77 0.92 -14.15 23.86
N PRO A 78 -0.22 -14.17 23.17
CA PRO A 78 -0.44 -13.24 22.08
C PRO A 78 -0.53 -11.85 22.70
N GLN A 79 0.22 -10.91 22.15
CA GLN A 79 -0.01 -9.51 22.44
C GLN A 79 -1.45 -9.24 21.99
N GLY A 80 -2.29 -8.79 22.92
CA GLY A 80 -3.72 -8.66 22.69
C GLY A 80 -4.06 -7.71 21.55
N ASN A 81 -5.33 -7.31 21.46
CA ASN A 81 -5.80 -6.31 20.52
C ASN A 81 -4.93 -5.04 20.45
N LEU A 82 -4.23 -4.71 21.55
CA LEU A 82 -3.28 -3.62 21.65
C LEU A 82 -2.17 -3.64 20.58
N TYR A 83 -1.57 -4.79 20.24
CA TYR A 83 -0.53 -4.85 19.19
C TYR A 83 -1.13 -4.67 17.79
N LYS A 84 -2.29 -5.29 17.53
CA LYS A 84 -3.02 -5.09 16.27
C LYS A 84 -3.37 -3.61 16.08
N TYR A 85 -3.88 -2.93 17.11
CA TYR A 85 -4.21 -1.50 17.03
C TYR A 85 -2.99 -0.59 17.05
N ALA A 86 -1.90 -0.99 17.73
CA ALA A 86 -0.67 -0.20 17.80
C ALA A 86 0.12 -0.21 16.49
N TYR A 87 0.01 -1.29 15.69
CA TYR A 87 0.84 -1.50 14.51
C TYR A 87 0.09 -1.69 13.20
N ARG A 88 -1.24 -1.77 13.21
CA ARG A 88 -2.04 -1.77 11.97
C ARG A 88 -2.88 -0.52 11.84
N ASP A 89 -3.01 -0.09 10.60
CA ASP A 89 -3.95 0.96 10.21
C ASP A 89 -5.36 0.37 10.13
N SER A 90 -6.31 0.99 10.83
CA SER A 90 -7.68 0.51 10.97
C SER A 90 -8.48 0.59 9.67
N PHE A 91 -8.13 1.53 8.78
CA PHE A 91 -8.83 1.72 7.51
C PHE A 91 -8.44 0.67 6.48
N THR A 92 -7.14 0.39 6.38
CA THR A 92 -6.58 -0.43 5.30
C THR A 92 -6.25 -1.85 5.74
N GLY A 93 -6.04 -2.08 7.04
CA GLY A 93 -5.56 -3.34 7.61
C GLY A 93 -4.09 -3.65 7.30
N LEU A 94 -3.38 -2.71 6.66
CA LEU A 94 -1.92 -2.73 6.47
C LEU A 94 -1.21 -2.38 7.78
N TYR A 95 0.11 -2.53 7.82
CA TYR A 95 0.89 -1.97 8.92
C TYR A 95 0.83 -0.44 8.90
N ASN A 96 0.93 0.21 10.06
CA ASN A 96 0.96 1.66 10.17
C ASN A 96 2.40 2.19 10.23
N ARG A 97 2.55 3.51 10.21
CA ARG A 97 3.86 4.18 10.32
C ARG A 97 4.65 3.74 11.56
N ASN A 98 4.02 3.57 12.71
CA ASN A 98 4.70 3.13 13.93
C ASN A 98 5.39 1.77 13.73
N TYR A 99 4.74 0.82 13.04
CA TYR A 99 5.38 -0.47 12.72
C TYR A 99 6.64 -0.28 11.86
N TRP A 100 6.59 0.63 10.89
CA TRP A 100 7.75 0.96 10.06
C TRP A 100 8.90 1.52 10.88
N GLU A 101 8.65 2.50 11.76
CA GLU A 101 9.68 3.09 12.62
C GLU A 101 10.36 2.04 13.53
N GLN A 102 9.57 1.11 14.08
CA GLN A 102 10.12 0.01 14.89
C GLN A 102 10.88 -1.02 14.06
N LEU A 103 10.46 -1.26 12.81
CA LEU A 103 11.15 -2.15 11.87
C LEU A 103 12.53 -1.60 11.50
N ILE A 104 12.62 -0.32 11.15
CA ILE A 104 13.87 0.29 10.69
C ILE A 104 14.86 0.56 11.84
N SER A 105 14.36 0.78 13.05
CA SER A 105 15.18 0.94 14.26
C SER A 105 15.74 -0.39 14.80
N GLY A 106 15.36 -1.52 14.20
CA GLY A 106 15.79 -2.85 14.65
C GLY A 106 15.13 -3.32 15.95
N LYS A 107 14.15 -2.57 16.47
CA LYS A 107 13.39 -2.92 17.68
C LYS A 107 12.36 -4.03 17.42
N MET A 108 12.04 -4.29 16.15
CA MET A 108 11.24 -5.45 15.76
C MET A 108 12.11 -6.69 15.55
N HIS A 109 11.64 -7.82 16.08
CA HIS A 109 12.24 -9.15 15.89
C HIS A 109 12.14 -9.69 14.45
N ARG A 110 11.76 -8.84 13.47
CA ARG A 110 11.71 -9.18 12.05
C ARG A 110 12.79 -8.39 11.32
N PRO A 111 13.92 -9.01 10.95
CA PRO A 111 14.99 -8.30 10.27
C PRO A 111 14.57 -7.89 8.86
N ILE A 112 15.04 -6.72 8.43
CA ILE A 112 14.95 -6.31 7.02
C ILE A 112 15.88 -7.23 6.21
N PRO A 113 15.41 -7.86 5.13
CA PRO A 113 16.25 -8.71 4.28
C PRO A 113 17.47 -7.96 3.75
N LYS A 114 18.62 -8.62 3.63
CA LYS A 114 19.84 -8.00 3.04
C LYS A 114 19.60 -7.48 1.61
N ARG A 115 18.77 -8.18 0.84
CA ARG A 115 18.33 -7.78 -0.51
C ARG A 115 16.83 -7.55 -0.50
N PHE A 116 16.41 -6.33 -0.80
CA PHE A 116 15.00 -5.95 -0.84
C PHE A 116 14.75 -4.91 -1.92
N THR A 117 13.50 -4.76 -2.32
CA THR A 117 13.03 -3.63 -3.11
C THR A 117 12.00 -2.87 -2.29
N LEU A 118 12.15 -1.55 -2.23
CA LEU A 118 11.13 -0.68 -1.68
C LEU A 118 10.32 -0.08 -2.83
N ILE A 119 9.00 -0.13 -2.70
CA ILE A 119 8.05 0.58 -3.54
C ILE A 119 7.38 1.64 -2.67
N VAL A 120 7.37 2.88 -3.14
CA VAL A 120 6.65 4.01 -2.56
C VAL A 120 5.49 4.33 -3.47
N ILE A 121 4.29 4.43 -2.90
CA ILE A 121 3.05 4.69 -3.61
C ILE A 121 2.39 5.90 -2.98
N ASP A 122 1.89 6.81 -3.81
CA ASP A 122 1.08 7.95 -3.39
C ASP A 122 -0.22 7.96 -4.22
N VAL A 123 -1.35 8.26 -3.55
CA VAL A 123 -2.66 8.35 -4.21
C VAL A 123 -2.85 9.71 -4.86
N ASP A 124 -2.94 9.70 -6.19
CA ASP A 124 -3.03 10.93 -6.97
C ASP A 124 -4.38 11.63 -6.73
N ASN A 125 -4.34 12.96 -6.57
CA ASN A 125 -5.51 13.84 -6.50
C ASN A 125 -6.55 13.51 -5.40
N LEU A 126 -6.15 12.86 -4.31
CA LEU A 126 -7.06 12.49 -3.22
C LEU A 126 -7.80 13.70 -2.62
N LYS A 127 -7.13 14.84 -2.48
CA LYS A 127 -7.77 16.08 -2.03
C LYS A 127 -8.92 16.50 -2.95
N SER A 128 -8.71 16.46 -4.27
CA SER A 128 -9.77 16.79 -5.23
C SER A 128 -10.93 15.79 -5.17
N LEU A 129 -10.66 14.51 -4.94
CA LEU A 129 -11.71 13.51 -4.71
C LEU A 129 -12.53 13.85 -3.47
N ASN A 130 -11.87 14.23 -2.36
CA ASN A 130 -12.54 14.64 -1.13
C ASN A 130 -13.37 15.90 -1.33
N ASP A 131 -12.83 16.91 -2.00
CA ASP A 131 -13.51 18.18 -2.24
C ASP A 131 -14.77 17.99 -3.11
N ASN A 132 -14.71 17.08 -4.10
CA ASN A 132 -15.81 16.84 -5.04
C ASN A 132 -16.86 15.84 -4.54
N ARG A 133 -16.48 14.86 -3.71
CA ARG A 133 -17.35 13.72 -3.33
C ARG A 133 -17.42 13.47 -1.82
N GLY A 134 -16.83 14.36 -1.02
CA GLY A 134 -16.76 14.25 0.42
C GLY A 134 -15.70 13.28 0.92
N HIS A 135 -15.33 13.43 2.20
CA HIS A 135 -14.29 12.62 2.85
C HIS A 135 -14.55 11.11 2.85
N LEU A 136 -15.83 10.68 2.86
CA LEU A 136 -16.18 9.27 2.80
C LEU A 136 -15.71 8.61 1.48
N ALA A 137 -15.68 9.37 0.38
CA ALA A 137 -15.18 8.87 -0.90
C ALA A 137 -13.66 8.69 -0.89
N GLY A 138 -12.91 9.63 -0.30
CA GLY A 138 -11.47 9.48 -0.13
C GLY A 138 -11.10 8.37 0.83
N ASP A 139 -11.81 8.23 1.95
CA ASP A 139 -11.64 7.09 2.86
C ASP A 139 -11.83 5.77 2.10
N LYS A 140 -12.87 5.67 1.28
CA LYS A 140 -13.13 4.48 0.47
C LYS A 140 -12.01 4.24 -0.55
N ALA A 141 -11.49 5.28 -1.19
CA ALA A 141 -10.35 5.17 -2.10
C ALA A 141 -9.11 4.62 -1.37
N ILE A 142 -8.79 5.14 -0.19
CA ILE A 142 -7.70 4.64 0.65
C ILE A 142 -7.89 3.16 1.02
N ARG A 143 -9.10 2.76 1.41
CA ARG A 143 -9.40 1.33 1.71
C ARG A 143 -9.20 0.44 0.49
N ILE A 144 -9.64 0.90 -0.69
CA ILE A 144 -9.45 0.17 -1.95
C ILE A 144 -7.97 -0.02 -2.26
N VAL A 145 -7.16 1.03 -2.14
CA VAL A 145 -5.71 0.97 -2.36
C VAL A 145 -5.07 -0.01 -1.39
N GLY A 146 -5.36 0.13 -0.09
CA GLY A 146 -4.81 -0.76 0.94
C GLY A 146 -5.16 -2.23 0.75
N LYS A 147 -6.42 -2.54 0.41
CA LYS A 147 -6.87 -3.91 0.10
C LYS A 147 -6.18 -4.46 -1.15
N SER A 148 -6.09 -3.63 -2.20
CA SER A 148 -5.43 -3.99 -3.45
C SER A 148 -3.96 -4.31 -3.25
N ILE A 149 -3.25 -3.53 -2.43
CA ILE A 149 -1.86 -3.80 -2.05
C ILE A 149 -1.75 -5.13 -1.33
N ARG A 150 -2.57 -5.35 -0.28
CA ARG A 150 -2.51 -6.57 0.53
C ARG A 150 -2.70 -7.85 -0.27
N GLU A 151 -3.65 -7.85 -1.21
CA GLU A 151 -3.93 -9.01 -2.08
C GLU A 151 -2.90 -9.17 -3.21
N SER A 152 -2.06 -8.15 -3.43
CA SER A 152 -1.04 -8.14 -4.47
C SER A 152 0.36 -8.48 -3.97
N ILE A 153 0.55 -8.81 -2.70
CA ILE A 153 1.85 -9.13 -2.12
C ILE A 153 1.82 -10.49 -1.41
N ARG A 154 3.00 -11.07 -1.13
CA ARG A 154 3.11 -12.36 -0.45
C ARG A 154 3.08 -12.18 1.07
N LYS A 155 2.86 -13.26 1.83
CA LYS A 155 2.81 -13.25 3.31
C LYS A 155 4.10 -12.70 3.94
N GLN A 156 5.25 -12.94 3.31
CA GLN A 156 6.57 -12.49 3.75
C GLN A 156 6.93 -11.06 3.35
N ASP A 157 6.14 -10.43 2.46
CA ASP A 157 6.34 -9.02 2.11
C ASP A 157 5.72 -8.14 3.20
N ILE A 158 6.13 -6.87 3.24
CA ILE A 158 5.62 -5.91 4.22
C ILE A 158 4.97 -4.77 3.46
N ALA A 159 3.71 -4.46 3.76
CA ALA A 159 3.03 -3.27 3.28
C ALA A 159 2.60 -2.39 4.44
N VAL A 160 2.91 -1.10 4.33
CA VAL A 160 2.70 -0.08 5.35
C VAL A 160 1.90 1.06 4.74
N ARG A 161 0.89 1.58 5.44
CA ARG A 161 0.36 2.92 5.22
C ARG A 161 1.22 3.89 6.03
N TYR A 162 2.11 4.60 5.34
CA TYR A 162 3.11 5.47 5.95
C TYR A 162 2.52 6.85 6.29
N GLY A 163 1.70 7.39 5.39
CA GLY A 163 1.02 8.67 5.51
C GLY A 163 -0.49 8.58 5.31
N GLY A 164 -1.14 9.72 5.09
CA GLY A 164 -2.58 9.75 4.80
C GLY A 164 -2.92 9.02 3.51
N ASP A 165 -2.14 9.27 2.47
CA ASP A 165 -2.25 8.78 1.09
C ASP A 165 -0.99 8.05 0.60
N GLU A 166 0.01 7.89 1.47
CA GLU A 166 1.29 7.28 1.15
C GLU A 166 1.40 5.85 1.67
N PHE A 167 1.89 4.95 0.83
CA PHE A 167 2.07 3.53 1.12
C PHE A 167 3.45 3.04 0.74
N PHE A 168 4.07 2.26 1.61
CA PHE A 168 5.34 1.58 1.36
C PHE A 168 5.10 0.08 1.20
N ILE A 169 5.80 -0.54 0.26
CA ILE A 169 5.86 -1.99 0.09
C ILE A 169 7.32 -2.41 0.06
N LEU A 170 7.71 -3.27 1.00
CA LEU A 170 9.04 -3.88 1.08
C LEU A 170 8.95 -5.33 0.60
N LEU A 171 9.56 -5.60 -0.54
CA LEU A 171 9.62 -6.92 -1.16
C LEU A 171 10.97 -7.57 -0.88
N ALA A 172 10.96 -8.75 -0.27
CA ALA A 172 12.19 -9.48 0.04
C ALA A 172 12.74 -10.20 -1.20
N ASN A 173 14.06 -10.18 -1.41
CA ASN A 173 14.76 -11.00 -2.40
C ASN A 173 14.16 -10.97 -3.82
N THR A 174 13.73 -9.80 -4.27
CA THR A 174 12.94 -9.66 -5.51
C THR A 174 13.76 -9.03 -6.65
N LYS A 175 13.68 -9.61 -7.85
CA LYS A 175 14.27 -9.04 -9.09
C LYS A 175 13.31 -8.00 -9.68
N LYS A 176 13.84 -6.99 -10.38
CA LYS A 176 13.05 -5.90 -11.01
C LYS A 176 11.81 -6.37 -11.77
N ALA A 177 11.92 -7.40 -12.61
CA ALA A 177 10.78 -7.94 -13.37
C ALA A 177 9.62 -8.46 -12.50
N ILE A 178 9.90 -8.96 -11.29
CA ILE A 178 8.87 -9.39 -10.34
C ILE A 178 8.24 -8.17 -9.66
N VAL A 179 9.04 -7.13 -9.37
CA VAL A 179 8.56 -5.87 -8.79
C VAL A 179 7.52 -5.22 -9.71
N GLU A 180 7.82 -5.15 -11.01
CA GLU A 180 6.90 -4.60 -12.02
C GLU A 180 5.59 -5.40 -12.08
N LYS A 181 5.65 -6.74 -11.99
CA LYS A 181 4.44 -7.58 -11.90
C LYS A 181 3.61 -7.27 -10.66
N VAL A 182 4.24 -7.04 -9.51
CA VAL A 182 3.53 -6.65 -8.28
C VAL A 182 2.85 -5.30 -8.46
N ILE A 183 3.56 -4.30 -9.01
CA ILE A 183 3.02 -2.96 -9.27
C ILE A 183 1.82 -3.04 -10.22
N ASN A 184 1.95 -3.77 -11.32
CA ASN A 184 0.87 -3.92 -12.29
C ASN A 184 -0.36 -4.59 -11.68
N ARG A 185 -0.15 -5.64 -10.88
CA ARG A 185 -1.24 -6.30 -10.13
C ARG A 185 -1.92 -5.35 -9.14
N VAL A 186 -1.16 -4.50 -8.45
CA VAL A 186 -1.73 -3.46 -7.57
C VAL A 186 -2.59 -2.50 -8.39
N LYS A 187 -2.06 -1.96 -9.49
CA LYS A 187 -2.78 -1.02 -10.37
C LYS A 187 -4.06 -1.65 -10.94
N GLU A 188 -4.02 -2.90 -11.38
CA GLU A 188 -5.18 -3.63 -11.89
C GLU A 188 -6.25 -3.85 -10.82
N ASN A 189 -5.86 -4.30 -9.62
CA ASN A 189 -6.77 -4.49 -8.50
C ASN A 189 -7.44 -3.18 -8.06
N ILE A 190 -6.68 -2.07 -8.05
CA ILE A 190 -7.23 -0.73 -7.79
C ILE A 190 -8.26 -0.36 -8.85
N ARG A 191 -7.94 -0.50 -10.14
CA ARG A 191 -8.86 -0.18 -11.25
C ARG A 191 -10.15 -0.98 -11.15
N LYS A 192 -10.04 -2.30 -10.93
CA LYS A 192 -11.21 -3.19 -10.81
C LYS A 192 -12.13 -2.77 -9.66
N ARG A 193 -11.57 -2.61 -8.46
CA ARG A 193 -12.33 -2.24 -7.25
C ARG A 193 -12.86 -0.82 -7.31
N GLY A 194 -12.08 0.10 -7.88
CA GLY A 194 -12.52 1.47 -8.13
C GLY A 194 -13.74 1.51 -9.03
N LYS A 195 -13.74 0.71 -10.12
CA LYS A 195 -14.89 0.58 -11.02
C LYS A 195 -16.14 0.03 -10.32
N GLU A 196 -16.01 -1.01 -9.50
CA GLU A 196 -17.11 -1.58 -8.70
C GLU A 196 -17.77 -0.52 -7.80
N GLU A 197 -16.97 0.41 -7.29
CA GLU A 197 -17.40 1.45 -6.36
C GLU A 197 -17.68 2.80 -7.02
N ASN A 198 -17.60 2.85 -8.36
CA ASN A 198 -17.68 4.05 -9.17
C ASN A 198 -16.75 5.17 -8.68
N ILE A 199 -15.50 4.84 -8.36
CA ILE A 199 -14.43 5.76 -7.96
C ILE A 199 -13.23 5.52 -8.87
N HIS A 200 -12.82 6.55 -9.62
CA HIS A 200 -11.56 6.52 -10.34
C HIS A 200 -10.40 6.80 -9.38
N ILE A 201 -9.42 5.91 -9.33
CA ILE A 201 -8.28 5.99 -8.42
C ILE A 201 -7.01 5.82 -9.25
N GLU A 202 -6.14 6.81 -9.17
CA GLU A 202 -4.80 6.76 -9.75
C GLU A 202 -3.75 6.80 -8.64
N ILE A 203 -2.61 6.16 -8.91
CA ILE A 203 -1.49 6.11 -7.99
C ILE A 203 -0.19 6.37 -8.72
N SER A 204 0.70 7.14 -8.11
CA SER A 204 2.09 7.32 -8.55
C SER A 204 3.00 6.40 -7.77
N VAL A 205 3.96 5.77 -8.46
CA VAL A 205 4.72 4.64 -7.93
C VAL A 205 6.21 4.80 -8.21
N GLY A 206 6.99 4.90 -7.15
CA GLY A 206 8.44 4.88 -7.20
C GLY A 206 8.99 3.57 -6.66
N MET A 207 10.08 3.09 -7.22
CA MET A 207 10.78 1.93 -6.67
C MET A 207 12.29 2.14 -6.60
N ALA A 208 12.91 1.50 -5.63
CA ALA A 208 14.36 1.40 -5.51
C ALA A 208 14.76 0.04 -4.93
N CYS A 209 15.78 -0.57 -5.53
CA CYS A 209 16.34 -1.83 -5.05
C CYS A 209 17.51 -1.57 -4.11
N SER A 210 17.57 -2.30 -3.00
CA SER A 210 18.78 -2.37 -2.20
C SER A 210 19.86 -3.13 -2.97
N ASN A 211 21.09 -2.66 -2.83
CA ASN A 211 22.28 -3.37 -3.25
C ASN A 211 23.20 -3.51 -2.02
N SER A 212 24.32 -4.22 -2.15
CA SER A 212 25.23 -4.49 -1.03
C SER A 212 25.83 -3.23 -0.36
N ILE A 213 25.64 -2.05 -0.96
CA ILE A 213 26.31 -0.79 -0.58
C ILE A 213 25.32 0.23 -0.02
N ASN A 214 24.06 0.19 -0.46
CA ASN A 214 23.06 1.20 -0.11
C ASN A 214 22.49 0.95 1.28
N LYS A 215 22.63 1.94 2.17
CA LYS A 215 21.86 2.04 3.41
C LYS A 215 20.36 2.19 3.09
N LEU A 216 19.50 1.69 3.98
CA LEU A 216 18.05 1.73 3.85
C LEU A 216 17.52 3.13 3.52
N GLU A 217 18.03 4.16 4.19
CA GLU A 217 17.67 5.57 3.96
C GLU A 217 17.83 5.97 2.49
N LYS A 218 18.95 5.60 1.86
CA LYS A 218 19.21 5.90 0.45
C LYS A 218 18.22 5.21 -0.48
N VAL A 219 17.78 4.00 -0.13
CA VAL A 219 16.75 3.27 -0.89
C VAL A 219 15.40 3.99 -0.76
N ILE A 220 15.05 4.47 0.44
CA ILE A 220 13.84 5.28 0.67
C ILE A 220 13.87 6.55 -0.17
N THR A 221 14.95 7.34 -0.09
CA THR A 221 15.09 8.58 -0.85
C THR A 221 14.99 8.36 -2.36
N MET A 222 15.60 7.28 -2.88
CA MET A 222 15.54 6.96 -4.30
C MET A 222 14.14 6.53 -4.75
N ALA A 223 13.44 5.73 -3.94
CA ALA A 223 12.08 5.31 -4.24
C ALA A 223 11.11 6.50 -4.20
N ASP A 224 11.23 7.37 -3.21
CA ASP A 224 10.44 8.60 -3.08
C ASP A 224 10.66 9.55 -4.27
N TYR A 225 11.93 9.79 -4.64
CA TYR A 225 12.26 10.59 -5.82
C TYR A 225 11.62 10.06 -7.10
N ASN A 226 11.67 8.74 -7.32
CA ASN A 226 11.08 8.10 -8.49
C ASN A 226 9.54 8.20 -8.50
N MET A 227 8.90 8.09 -7.33
CA MET A 227 7.45 8.27 -7.18
C MET A 227 7.07 9.71 -7.53
N TYR A 228 7.81 10.67 -6.97
CA TYR A 228 7.57 12.08 -7.20
C TYR A 228 7.77 12.48 -8.67
N LYS A 229 8.75 11.87 -9.33
CA LYS A 229 8.97 12.03 -10.77
C LYS A 229 7.75 11.59 -11.59
N GLU A 230 7.21 10.39 -11.35
CA GLU A 230 5.98 9.91 -12.01
C GLU A 230 4.80 10.86 -11.73
N LYS A 231 4.64 11.29 -10.47
CA LYS A 231 3.56 12.21 -10.06
C LYS A 231 3.64 13.55 -10.79
N ARG A 232 4.86 14.08 -11.01
CA ARG A 232 5.06 15.31 -11.79
C ARG A 232 4.75 15.12 -13.26
N GLU A 233 5.21 14.04 -13.87
CA GLU A 233 4.98 13.74 -15.29
C GLU A 233 3.48 13.67 -15.60
N LYS A 234 2.69 12.98 -14.76
CA LYS A 234 1.23 12.94 -14.89
C LYS A 234 0.58 14.32 -14.80
N LYS A 235 1.00 15.14 -13.84
CA LYS A 235 0.45 16.51 -13.69
C LYS A 235 0.73 17.37 -14.91
N VAL A 236 1.91 17.25 -15.50
CA VAL A 236 2.26 17.95 -16.75
C VAL A 236 1.36 17.47 -17.89
N GLN A 237 1.15 16.17 -18.02
CA GLN A 237 0.27 15.60 -19.05
C GLN A 237 -1.18 16.08 -18.91
N VAL A 238 -1.73 16.08 -17.69
CA VAL A 238 -3.09 16.59 -17.42
C VAL A 238 -3.21 18.08 -17.76
N LYS A 239 -2.20 18.88 -17.43
CA LYS A 239 -2.18 20.31 -17.77
C LYS A 239 -2.18 20.51 -19.29
N HIS A 240 -1.35 19.76 -20.01
CA HIS A 240 -1.26 19.84 -21.46
C HIS A 240 -2.61 19.51 -22.13
N ILE A 241 -3.26 18.43 -21.69
CA ILE A 241 -4.62 18.08 -22.15
C ILE A 241 -5.59 19.22 -21.85
N GLY A 242 -5.56 19.80 -20.65
CA GLY A 242 -6.42 20.93 -20.29
C GLY A 242 -6.23 22.17 -21.19
N ASP A 243 -4.98 22.47 -21.55
CA ASP A 243 -4.64 23.57 -22.46
C ASP A 243 -5.13 23.29 -23.89
N GLU A 244 -4.97 22.06 -24.39
CA GLU A 244 -5.53 21.62 -25.68
C GLU A 244 -7.06 21.74 -25.71
N LEU A 245 -7.75 21.31 -24.64
CA LEU A 245 -9.21 21.42 -24.54
C LEU A 245 -9.69 22.87 -24.56
N LYS A 246 -8.93 23.77 -23.93
CA LYS A 246 -9.26 25.20 -23.91
C LYS A 246 -9.11 25.82 -25.30
N ASP A 247 -8.05 25.47 -26.03
CA ASP A 247 -7.85 25.91 -27.42
C ASP A 247 -8.96 25.40 -28.35
N ILE A 248 -9.34 24.11 -28.23
CA ILE A 248 -10.46 23.54 -28.98
C ILE A 248 -11.77 24.26 -28.65
N LYS A 249 -12.05 24.51 -27.37
CA LYS A 249 -13.26 25.22 -26.95
C LYS A 249 -13.33 26.64 -27.54
N GLN A 250 -12.21 27.38 -27.54
CA GLN A 250 -12.13 28.71 -28.15
C GLN A 250 -12.37 28.67 -29.67
N LYS A 251 -11.84 27.66 -30.36
CA LYS A 251 -12.10 27.46 -31.80
C LYS A 251 -13.58 27.20 -32.06
N ILE A 252 -14.22 26.35 -31.25
CA ILE A 252 -15.66 26.07 -31.36
C ILE A 252 -16.48 27.35 -31.11
N GLU A 253 -16.16 28.12 -30.07
CA GLU A 253 -16.84 29.39 -29.78
C GLU A 253 -16.67 30.40 -30.93
N SER A 254 -15.48 30.54 -31.50
CA SER A 254 -15.24 31.42 -32.66
C SER A 254 -16.04 30.98 -33.89
N VAL A 255 -16.12 29.67 -34.16
CA VAL A 255 -16.94 29.14 -35.27
C VAL A 255 -18.42 29.42 -35.02
N ARG A 256 -18.89 29.23 -33.78
CA ARG A 256 -20.28 29.50 -33.38
C ARG A 256 -20.64 30.97 -33.51
N GLU A 257 -19.76 31.88 -33.11
CA GLU A 257 -19.96 33.32 -33.26
C GLU A 257 -20.06 33.74 -34.73
N LYS A 258 -19.17 33.22 -35.59
CA LYS A 258 -19.22 33.45 -37.05
C LYS A 258 -20.49 32.89 -37.69
N LEU A 259 -21.00 31.76 -37.16
CA LEU A 259 -22.26 31.18 -37.61
C LEU A 259 -23.44 32.08 -37.23
N ASN A 260 -23.49 32.52 -35.97
CA ASN A 260 -24.54 33.39 -35.46
C ASN A 260 -24.57 34.75 -36.18
N SER A 261 -23.42 35.34 -36.48
CA SER A 261 -23.36 36.61 -37.23
C SER A 261 -23.83 36.46 -38.68
N LYS A 262 -23.54 35.34 -39.35
CA LYS A 262 -24.03 35.04 -40.71
C LYS A 262 -25.52 34.70 -40.75
N VAL A 263 -26.09 34.12 -39.70
CA VAL A 263 -27.53 33.82 -39.60
C VAL A 263 -28.36 35.08 -39.39
N LEU A 264 -27.80 36.11 -38.74
CA LEU A 264 -28.46 37.41 -38.55
C LEU A 264 -28.50 38.27 -39.83
N ASP A 265 -27.64 37.98 -40.81
CA ASP A 265 -27.68 38.58 -42.16
C ASP A 265 -28.71 37.86 -43.07
N GLU A 266 -29.99 37.97 -42.73
CA GLU A 266 -31.10 37.50 -43.57
C GLU A 266 -31.18 38.32 -44.86
N ARG A 267 -30.51 37.86 -45.93
CA ARG A 267 -30.84 38.12 -47.34
C ARG A 267 -29.90 37.30 -48.25
N ASN A 268 -30.25 36.04 -48.55
CA ASN A 268 -30.07 35.33 -49.84
C ASN A 268 -30.05 33.78 -49.69
N MET A 269 -30.78 33.08 -50.58
CA MET A 269 -30.88 31.61 -50.65
C MET A 269 -29.54 30.85 -50.79
N SER A 270 -28.45 31.52 -51.15
CA SER A 270 -27.11 30.92 -51.25
C SER A 270 -26.49 30.57 -49.88
N ILE A 271 -27.01 31.14 -48.78
CA ILE A 271 -26.47 31.01 -47.42
C ILE A 271 -26.79 29.63 -46.80
N ASN A 272 -27.89 28.98 -47.20
CA ASN A 272 -28.30 27.68 -46.65
C ASN A 272 -27.33 26.54 -46.98
N LYS A 273 -26.65 26.59 -48.13
CA LYS A 273 -25.70 25.53 -48.53
C LYS A 273 -24.38 25.64 -47.76
N GLU A 274 -23.88 26.86 -47.56
CA GLU A 274 -22.69 27.10 -46.71
C GLU A 274 -22.96 26.85 -45.22
N LEU A 275 -24.16 27.20 -44.73
CA LEU A 275 -24.60 26.89 -43.35
C LEU A 275 -24.62 25.37 -43.11
N LEU A 276 -25.15 24.61 -44.07
CA LEU A 276 -25.18 23.16 -44.02
C LEU A 276 -23.76 22.58 -44.03
N GLU A 277 -22.87 23.10 -44.87
CA GLU A 277 -21.46 22.69 -44.90
C GLU A 277 -20.73 22.97 -43.58
N LEU A 278 -20.97 24.13 -42.96
CA LEU A 278 -20.38 24.49 -41.67
C LEU A 278 -20.93 23.64 -40.52
N SER A 279 -22.23 23.34 -40.52
CA SER A 279 -22.85 22.41 -39.55
C SER A 279 -22.24 21.03 -39.66
N ILE A 280 -22.11 20.49 -40.89
CA ILE A 280 -21.49 19.19 -41.14
C ILE A 280 -20.03 19.19 -40.67
N LYS A 281 -19.29 20.30 -40.89
CA LYS A 281 -17.89 20.43 -40.47
C LYS A 281 -17.76 20.48 -38.94
N MET A 282 -18.70 21.14 -38.25
CA MET A 282 -18.77 21.19 -36.79
C MET A 282 -19.09 19.80 -36.21
N ASP A 283 -20.07 19.10 -36.77
CA ASP A 283 -20.41 17.73 -36.37
C ASP A 283 -19.24 16.77 -36.59
N LYS A 284 -18.50 16.94 -37.70
CA LYS A 284 -17.32 16.11 -38.00
C LYS A 284 -16.19 16.33 -37.01
N LEU A 285 -15.92 17.58 -36.61
CA LEU A 285 -14.92 17.91 -35.58
C LEU A 285 -15.32 17.37 -34.21
N ILE A 286 -16.60 17.46 -33.84
CA ILE A 286 -17.12 16.87 -32.59
C ILE A 286 -16.96 15.35 -32.63
N PHE A 287 -17.26 14.72 -33.76
CA PHE A 287 -17.17 13.27 -33.92
C PHE A 287 -15.72 12.75 -33.90
N GLU A 288 -14.80 13.41 -34.60
CA GLU A 288 -13.37 13.11 -34.57
C GLU A 288 -12.81 13.24 -33.14
N TYR A 289 -13.17 14.32 -32.44
CA TYR A 289 -12.78 14.53 -31.05
C TYR A 289 -13.32 13.43 -30.11
N ILE A 290 -14.59 13.04 -30.24
CA ILE A 290 -15.19 11.96 -29.44
C ILE A 290 -14.48 10.62 -29.70
N ASN A 291 -14.09 10.34 -30.95
CA ASN A 291 -13.41 9.10 -31.29
C ASN A 291 -11.95 9.07 -30.83
N GLU A 292 -11.19 10.15 -31.02
CA GLU A 292 -9.82 10.25 -30.51
C GLU A 292 -9.79 10.16 -28.97
N PHE A 293 -10.78 10.74 -28.30
CA PHE A 293 -10.93 10.62 -26.85
C PHE A 293 -11.19 9.18 -26.41
N LYS A 294 -12.07 8.44 -27.11
CA LYS A 294 -12.38 7.02 -26.84
C LYS A 294 -11.19 6.10 -27.11
N GLU A 295 -10.41 6.34 -28.15
CA GLU A 295 -9.22 5.54 -28.49
C GLU A 295 -8.07 5.75 -27.51
N LYS A 296 -7.82 7.00 -27.07
CA LYS A 296 -6.76 7.31 -26.10
C LYS A 296 -7.05 6.81 -24.67
N HIS A 297 -8.31 6.58 -24.31
CA HIS A 297 -8.72 6.25 -22.93
C HIS A 297 -9.32 4.83 -22.77
N SER A 298 -9.21 3.97 -23.78
CA SER A 298 -9.62 2.54 -23.74
C SER A 298 -8.49 1.55 -23.42
N LYS A 299 -7.34 1.97 -22.86
CA LYS A 299 -6.23 1.10 -22.41
C LYS A 299 -5.82 1.44 -20.96
#